data_AF-A0A7X9XEQ0-F1
#
_entry.id   AF-A0A7X9XEQ0-F1
#
_cell.length_a   1.000
_cell.length_b   1.000
_cell.length_c   1.000
_cell.angle_alpha   90.00
_cell.angle_beta   90.00
_cell.angle_gamma   90.00
#
_symmetry.space_group_name_H-M   'P 1'
#
loop_
_entity.id
_entity.type
_entity.pdbx_description
1 polymer ?
#
loop_
_entity_poly.entity_id
_entity_poly.type
_entity_poly.pdbx_seq_one_letter_code
_entity_poly.pdbx_strand_id
1 'polypeptide(L)' 'MSLTILLLLLIIILAIGIVVGIIRKNKLLLMVSAILLIVIVSFILFLIFVLIPSM' A
#
# COMPACT_ATOMS: atom_id res chain seq x y z
N MET A 1 10.96 -8.93 11.06
CA MET A 1 11.75 -8.61 9.85
C MET A 1 11.09 -9.06 8.54
N SER A 2 10.48 -10.25 8.44
CA SER A 2 9.84 -10.65 7.17
C SER A 2 8.61 -9.78 6.81
N LEU A 3 7.77 -9.44 7.80
CA LEU A 3 6.58 -8.59 7.60
C LEU A 3 6.91 -7.20 7.07
N THR A 4 7.95 -6.55 7.61
CA THR A 4 8.39 -5.22 7.16
C THR A 4 8.93 -5.25 5.73
N ILE A 5 9.65 -6.32 5.36
CA ILE A 5 10.16 -6.51 3.98
C ILE A 5 9.00 -6.75 3.02
N LEU A 6 8.01 -7.57 3.40
CA LEU A 6 6.81 -7.82 2.60
C LEU A 6 6.02 -6.53 2.34
N LEU A 7 5.80 -5.72 3.39
CA LEU A 7 5.13 -4.42 3.29
C LEU A 7 5.87 -3.46 2.35
N LEU A 8 7.20 -3.41 2.46
CA LEU A 8 8.02 -2.54 1.61
C LEU A 8 7.92 -2.96 0.13
N LEU A 9 7.95 -4.27 -0.13
CA LEU A 9 7.83 -4.83 -1.47
C LEU A 9 6.44 -4.55 -2.08
N LEU A 10 5.38 -4.68 -1.28
CA LEU A 10 4.01 -4.31 -1.66
C LEU A 10 3.88 -2.83 -2.04
N ILE A 11 4.51 -1.94 -1.26
CA ILE A 11 4.51 -0.49 -1.55
C ILE A 11 5.20 -0.21 -2.89
N ILE A 12 6.33 -0.87 -3.17
CA ILE A 12 7.05 -0.72 -4.44
C ILE A 12 6.18 -1.19 -5.62
N ILE A 13 5.52 -2.34 -5.49
CA ILE A 13 4.61 -2.87 -6.53
C ILE A 13 3.46 -1.88 -6.80
N LEU A 14 2.87 -1.31 -5.74
CA LEU A 14 1.79 -0.34 -5.88
C LEU A 14 2.24 0.97 -6.52
N ALA A 15 3.44 1.46 -6.16
CA ALA A 15 4.01 2.64 -6.80
C ALA A 15 4.19 2.42 -8.31
N ILE A 16 4.70 1.26 -8.71
CA ILE A 16 4.82 0.88 -10.13
C ILE A 16 3.44 0.78 -10.78
N GLY A 17 2.46 0.16 -10.11
CA GLY A 17 1.08 0.05 -10.60
C GLY A 17 0.42 1.40 -10.86
N ILE A 18 0.63 2.38 -9.98
CA ILE A 18 0.15 3.76 -10.15
C ILE A 18 0.84 4.42 -11.35
N VAL A 19 2.18 4.34 -11.44
CA VAL A 19 2.94 4.93 -12.56
C VAL A 19 2.49 4.35 -13.90
N VAL A 20 2.38 3.02 -13.99
CA VAL A 20 1.90 2.33 -15.20
C VAL A 20 0.46 2.72 -15.51
N GLY A 21 -0.40 2.83 -14.49
CA GLY A 21 -1.79 3.26 -14.62
C GLY A 21 -1.93 4.68 -15.19
N ILE A 22 -1.08 5.61 -14.74
CA ILE A 22 -1.00 6.97 -15.27
C ILE A 22 -0.54 6.94 -16.74
N ILE A 23 0.57 6.27 -17.03
CA ILE A 23 1.14 6.20 -18.39
C ILE A 23 0.14 5.61 -19.39
N ARG A 24 -0.52 4.51 -19.02
CA ARG A 24 -1.50 3.80 -19.88
C ARG A 24 -2.90 4.45 -19.84
N LYS A 25 -3.10 5.52 -19.06
CA LYS A 25 -4.41 6.13 -18.76
C LYS A 25 -5.47 5.10 -18.33
N ASN A 26 -5.03 4.03 -17.66
CA ASN A 26 -5.91 2.94 -17.24
C ASN A 26 -6.57 3.30 -15.90
N LYS A 27 -7.80 3.80 -15.98
CA LYS A 27 -8.59 4.23 -14.82
C LYS A 27 -8.85 3.10 -13.83
N LEU A 28 -9.04 1.86 -14.30
CA LEU A 28 -9.26 0.71 -13.43
C LEU A 28 -8.01 0.38 -12.61
N LEU A 29 -6.84 0.32 -13.26
CA LEU A 29 -5.58 0.05 -12.56
C LEU A 29 -5.28 1.12 -11.51
N LEU A 30 -5.56 2.38 -11.82
CA LEU A 30 -5.42 3.49 -10.88
C LEU A 30 -6.35 3.36 -9.69
N MET A 31 -7.64 3.06 -9.91
CA MET A 31 -8.59 2.87 -8.83
C MET A 31 -8.19 1.71 -7.92
N VAL A 32 -7.86 0.56 -8.49
CA VAL A 32 -7.44 -0.63 -7.71
C VAL A 32 -6.16 -0.34 -6.92
N SER A 33 -5.17 0.30 -7.55
CA SER A 33 -3.92 0.63 -6.87
C SER A 33 -4.13 1.66 -5.75
N ALA A 34 -5.02 2.64 -5.94
CA ALA A 34 -5.36 3.62 -4.92
C ALA A 34 -6.11 2.99 -3.73
N ILE A 35 -7.07 2.10 -3.99
CA ILE A 35 -7.80 1.37 -2.93
C ILE A 35 -6.84 0.52 -2.11
N LEU A 36 -5.95 -0.24 -2.78
CA LEU A 36 -4.95 -1.05 -2.09
C LEU A 36 -3.99 -0.19 -1.26
N LEU A 37 -3.60 0.99 -1.77
CA LEU A 37 -2.77 1.93 -1.03
C LEU A 37 -3.44 2.38 0.28
N ILE A 38 -4.73 2.74 0.21
CA ILE A 38 -5.52 3.15 1.38
C ILE A 38 -5.55 2.03 2.42
N VAL A 39 -5.85 0.80 2.00
CA VAL A 39 -5.91 -0.36 2.91
C VAL A 39 -4.57 -0.58 3.63
N ILE A 40 -3.45 -0.51 2.91
CA ILE A 40 -2.12 -0.69 3.50
C ILE A 40 -1.78 0.44 4.47
N VAL A 41 -2.06 1.69 4.10
CA VAL A 41 -1.82 2.84 4.97
C VAL A 41 -2.65 2.73 6.25
N SER A 42 -3.94 2.38 6.13
CA SER A 42 -4.81 2.13 7.29
C SER A 42 -4.27 1.00 8.18
N PHE A 43 -3.76 -0.08 7.60
CA PHE A 43 -3.15 -1.18 8.35
C PHE A 43 -1.87 -0.75 9.08
N ILE A 44 -1.01 0.03 8.43
CA ILE A 44 0.21 0.57 9.05
C ILE A 44 -0.15 1.51 10.21
N LEU A 45 -1.13 2.40 10.02
CA LEU A 45 -1.61 3.29 11.07
C LEU A 45 -2.19 2.49 12.25
N PHE A 46 -2.95 1.44 11.99
CA PHE A 46 -3.45 0.54 13.03
C PHE A 46 -2.31 -0.11 13.83
N LEU A 47 -1.28 -0.63 13.14
CA LEU A 47 -0.10 -1.19 13.82
C LEU A 47 0.58 -0.14 14.71
N ILE A 48 0.75 1.08 14.22
CA ILE A 48 1.46 2.14 14.94
C ILE A 48 0.65 2.64 16.15
N PHE A 49 -0.64 2.94 15.96
CA PHE A 49 -1.44 3.63 16.96
C PHE A 49 -2.19 2.69 17.91
N VAL A 50 -2.49 1.47 17.50
CA VAL A 50 -3.26 0.52 18.32
C VAL A 50 -2.35 -0.59 18.84
N LEU A 51 -1.55 -1.21 17.97
CA LEU A 51 -0.76 -2.37 18.39
C LEU A 51 0.43 -1.98 19.27
N ILE A 52 1.20 -0.94 18.90
CA ILE A 52 2.39 -0.53 19.68
C ILE A 52 2.03 -0.15 21.13
N PRO A 53 0.98 0.64 21.42
CA PRO A 53 0.64 0.98 22.81
C PRO A 53 0.01 -0.17 23.60
N SER A 54 -0.49 -1.21 22.92
CA SER A 54 -1.15 -2.36 23.55
C SER A 54 -0.19 -3.49 23.97
N MET A 55 1.08 -3.39 23.57
CA MET A 55 2.17 -4.32 23.91
C MET A 55 3.00 -3.78 25.07
#